data_AF-A0A4Z2BVZ4-F1
#
_entry.id   AF-A0A4Z2BVZ4-F1
#
_cell.length_a   1.000
_cell.length_b   1.000
_cell.length_c   1.000
_cell.angle_alpha   90.00
_cell.angle_beta   90.00
_cell.angle_gamma   90.00
#
_symmetry.space_group_name_H-M   'P 1'
#
loop_
_entity.id
_entity.type
_entity.pdbx_description
1 polymer ?
#
loop_
_entity_poly.entity_id
_entity_poly.type
_entity_poly.pdbx_seq_one_letter_code
_entity_poly.pdbx_strand_id
1 'polypeptide(L)'
;ENPYMCNNECDASTEELAHPPELMFDIEGRNPTTFWQSSSWKKYPKPLLVNITLSWNKTIELTDDIVLTFESGRPEQMVLEKSLDYGRTWQPYQFYATDCLDAFTMEPKTVQDLTQHTLLDIICTEDYSRGYVWKYDKTVRFEIKDRFALFAGPRLHNMASLYGQLDTTKNLRDFFTITDLRIRLLRPATGATMVDEDNLSRYFYAISDIKVQGRCKCNLHANSCVFDKEKLSCECEHNTTGPDCGRCKRNYQGRAWSAGSYLPIPKGTANICIPSNIGPVIRQNVSSLGVANRKEARVCDNELLRCQNGGVCVNNVRCNCPAAYTGLQCEKRRCETELGGCGGPDSGHVRLRAPSSAALLLLLLASCWAAIL
;
A
#
# COMPACT_ATOMS: atom_id res chain seq x y z
N GLU A 1 -42.00 6.48 -15.61
CA GLU A 1 -41.50 7.87 -15.63
C GLU A 1 -40.05 7.86 -16.07
N ASN A 2 -39.71 8.74 -17.00
CA ASN A 2 -38.38 8.85 -17.59
C ASN A 2 -37.53 9.76 -16.68
N PRO A 3 -36.50 9.25 -15.97
CA PRO A 3 -35.80 10.00 -14.92
C PRO A 3 -34.90 11.15 -15.46
N TYR A 4 -34.81 11.32 -16.78
CA TYR A 4 -33.99 12.34 -17.45
C TYR A 4 -34.75 13.63 -17.73
N MET A 5 -35.53 14.14 -16.78
CA MET A 5 -35.98 15.53 -16.86
C MET A 5 -34.75 16.43 -16.72
N CYS A 6 -34.31 17.02 -17.84
CA CYS A 6 -33.22 18.00 -17.93
C CYS A 6 -33.61 19.37 -17.33
N ASN A 7 -34.53 19.38 -16.34
CA ASN A 7 -35.04 20.58 -15.68
C ASN A 7 -34.41 20.80 -14.29
N ASN A 8 -33.58 19.88 -13.82
CA ASN A 8 -32.90 20.02 -12.54
C ASN A 8 -31.55 20.71 -12.76
N GLU A 9 -31.39 21.88 -12.14
CA GLU A 9 -30.16 22.68 -12.17
C GLU A 9 -29.26 22.30 -11.00
N CYS A 10 -27.95 22.31 -11.21
CA CYS A 10 -26.95 22.17 -10.15
C CYS A 10 -26.26 23.53 -9.99
N ASP A 11 -26.44 24.15 -8.83
CA ASP A 11 -25.90 25.47 -8.52
C ASP A 11 -25.18 25.45 -7.17
N ALA A 12 -23.87 25.69 -7.19
CA ALA A 12 -23.04 25.70 -5.99
C ALA A 12 -23.31 26.89 -5.06
N SER A 13 -24.00 27.93 -5.55
CA SER A 13 -24.36 29.10 -4.74
C SER A 13 -25.68 28.93 -3.97
N THR A 14 -26.49 27.95 -4.36
CA THR A 14 -27.79 27.63 -3.76
C THR A 14 -27.71 26.30 -3.03
N GLU A 15 -27.82 26.31 -1.69
CA GLU A 15 -27.62 25.12 -0.84
C GLU A 15 -28.52 23.93 -1.25
N GLU A 16 -29.77 24.19 -1.64
CA GLU A 16 -30.72 23.15 -2.08
C GLU A 16 -30.39 22.51 -3.44
N LEU A 17 -29.55 23.15 -4.25
CA LEU A 17 -29.14 22.70 -5.60
C LEU A 17 -27.65 22.32 -5.65
N ALA A 18 -26.94 22.42 -4.52
CA ALA A 18 -25.53 22.12 -4.42
C ALA A 18 -25.32 20.62 -4.15
N HIS A 19 -24.37 20.03 -4.88
CA HIS A 19 -24.02 18.61 -4.76
C HIS A 19 -22.54 18.41 -4.38
N PRO A 20 -22.10 18.91 -3.21
CA PRO A 20 -20.69 18.92 -2.85
C PRO A 20 -20.22 17.53 -2.35
N PRO A 21 -18.89 17.28 -2.28
CA PRO A 21 -18.35 15.95 -1.98
C PRO A 21 -18.73 15.39 -0.60
N GLU A 22 -19.06 16.24 0.37
CA GLU A 22 -19.43 15.86 1.74
C GLU A 22 -20.70 14.99 1.76
N LEU A 23 -21.57 15.14 0.75
CA LEU A 23 -22.78 14.33 0.61
C LEU A 23 -22.50 12.85 0.30
N MET A 24 -21.25 12.46 -0.01
CA MET A 24 -20.88 11.05 -0.17
C MET A 24 -20.68 10.31 1.17
N PHE A 25 -20.69 11.02 2.31
CA PHE A 25 -20.40 10.45 3.64
C PHE A 25 -21.41 10.92 4.70
N ASP A 26 -22.54 11.47 4.28
CA ASP A 26 -23.57 11.91 5.21
C ASP A 26 -24.40 10.72 5.71
N ILE A 27 -25.50 11.00 6.41
CA ILE A 27 -26.30 9.93 7.01
C ILE A 27 -27.19 9.32 5.93
N GLU A 28 -26.96 8.05 5.60
CA GLU A 28 -27.79 7.27 4.68
C GLU A 28 -29.28 7.26 5.10
N GLY A 29 -30.17 7.12 4.10
CA GLY A 29 -31.62 6.95 4.33
C GLY A 29 -32.42 8.25 4.44
N ARG A 30 -31.82 9.40 4.12
CA ARG A 30 -32.56 10.65 3.91
C ARG A 30 -33.50 10.53 2.70
N ASN A 31 -34.65 11.18 2.81
CA ASN A 31 -35.60 11.32 1.71
C ASN A 31 -35.95 12.81 1.55
N PRO A 32 -35.51 13.49 0.48
CA PRO A 32 -34.82 12.94 -0.71
C PRO A 32 -33.38 12.49 -0.42
N THR A 33 -32.84 11.63 -1.28
CA THR A 33 -31.44 11.18 -1.22
C THR A 33 -30.51 12.34 -1.55
N THR A 34 -29.47 12.52 -0.74
CA THR A 34 -28.35 13.44 -0.97
C THR A 34 -27.27 12.72 -1.79
N PHE A 35 -26.55 13.46 -2.61
CA PHE A 35 -25.47 12.91 -3.44
C PHE A 35 -24.53 14.00 -3.94
N TRP A 36 -23.26 13.65 -4.08
CA TRP A 36 -22.30 14.42 -4.86
C TRP A 36 -22.57 14.23 -6.36
N GLN A 37 -22.32 15.25 -7.18
CA GLN A 37 -22.49 15.20 -8.64
C GLN A 37 -21.30 15.82 -9.38
N SER A 38 -20.86 15.18 -10.46
CA SER A 38 -19.88 15.73 -11.39
C SER A 38 -20.50 16.72 -12.37
N SER A 39 -19.66 17.50 -13.07
CA SER A 39 -20.10 18.16 -14.30
C SER A 39 -20.56 17.13 -15.34
N SER A 40 -21.51 17.50 -16.20
CA SER A 40 -21.92 16.68 -17.34
C SER A 40 -20.85 16.58 -18.42
N TRP A 41 -20.97 15.59 -19.30
CA TRP A 41 -19.99 15.24 -20.33
C TRP A 41 -20.01 16.18 -21.56
N LYS A 42 -20.15 17.49 -21.34
CA LYS A 42 -20.25 18.52 -22.40
C LYS A 42 -19.02 18.61 -23.32
N LYS A 43 -17.89 18.02 -22.92
CA LYS A 43 -16.61 18.04 -23.67
C LYS A 43 -16.39 16.79 -24.53
N TYR A 44 -17.42 15.97 -24.73
CA TYR A 44 -17.37 14.81 -25.62
C TYR A 44 -16.78 15.20 -27.00
N PRO A 45 -15.90 14.38 -27.61
CA PRO A 45 -15.49 13.02 -27.23
C PRO A 45 -14.36 12.93 -26.20
N LYS A 46 -13.88 14.05 -25.63
CA LYS A 46 -12.84 14.00 -24.59
C LYS A 46 -13.36 13.25 -23.35
N PRO A 47 -12.68 12.22 -22.84
CA PRO A 47 -13.16 11.43 -21.69
C PRO A 47 -13.50 12.28 -20.46
N LEU A 48 -14.63 11.97 -19.80
CA LEU A 48 -15.01 12.56 -18.52
C LEU A 48 -14.31 11.79 -17.39
N LEU A 49 -13.08 12.19 -17.08
CA LEU A 49 -12.28 11.57 -16.02
C LEU A 49 -12.50 12.29 -14.69
N VAL A 50 -12.82 11.54 -13.62
CA VAL A 50 -12.94 12.08 -12.25
C VAL A 50 -12.20 11.16 -11.28
N ASN A 51 -11.42 11.77 -10.39
CA ASN A 51 -10.71 11.06 -9.31
C ASN A 51 -11.28 11.51 -7.96
N ILE A 52 -11.74 10.56 -7.15
CA ILE A 52 -12.15 10.79 -5.77
C ILE A 52 -11.12 10.11 -4.87
N THR A 53 -10.46 10.89 -4.01
CA THR A 53 -9.39 10.39 -3.14
C THR A 53 -9.82 10.46 -1.69
N LEU A 54 -9.74 9.32 -0.99
CA LEU A 54 -10.06 9.19 0.42
C LEU A 54 -8.76 9.00 1.17
N SER A 55 -8.42 9.95 2.06
CA SER A 55 -7.16 9.98 2.78
C SER A 55 -7.39 9.95 4.28
N TRP A 56 -6.88 8.91 4.96
CA TRP A 56 -7.06 8.78 6.40
C TRP A 56 -5.90 9.35 7.23
N ASN A 57 -4.76 9.67 6.59
CA ASN A 57 -3.53 10.07 7.27
C ASN A 57 -3.13 9.11 8.42
N LYS A 58 -3.54 7.85 8.27
CA LYS A 58 -3.36 6.75 9.23
C LYS A 58 -3.51 5.44 8.48
N THR A 59 -2.76 4.44 8.90
CA THR A 59 -2.87 3.10 8.33
C THR A 59 -4.08 2.38 8.91
N ILE A 60 -4.98 1.92 8.04
CA ILE A 60 -6.26 1.25 8.35
C ILE A 60 -6.23 -0.17 7.78
N GLU A 61 -6.81 -1.12 8.52
CA GLU A 61 -7.06 -2.50 8.09
C GLU A 61 -8.57 -2.64 7.86
N LEU A 62 -8.96 -2.93 6.61
CA LEU A 62 -10.35 -3.08 6.22
C LEU A 62 -10.97 -4.35 6.82
N THR A 63 -12.24 -4.26 7.22
CA THR A 63 -12.94 -5.34 7.92
C THR A 63 -14.26 -5.74 7.26
N ASP A 64 -14.79 -4.92 6.38
CA ASP A 64 -16.01 -5.19 5.61
C ASP A 64 -15.82 -4.68 4.17
N ASP A 65 -16.77 -5.00 3.30
CA ASP A 65 -16.76 -4.59 1.89
C ASP A 65 -16.70 -3.07 1.75
N ILE A 66 -16.03 -2.59 0.70
CA ILE A 66 -16.16 -1.20 0.28
C ILE A 66 -17.37 -1.13 -0.65
N VAL A 67 -18.32 -0.26 -0.33
CA VAL A 67 -19.57 -0.11 -1.09
C VAL A 67 -19.68 1.33 -1.59
N LEU A 68 -19.88 1.49 -2.88
CA LEU A 68 -20.15 2.77 -3.53
C LEU A 68 -21.58 2.74 -4.06
N THR A 69 -22.41 3.66 -3.62
CA THR A 69 -23.80 3.78 -4.06
C THR A 69 -23.93 4.96 -5.00
N PHE A 70 -24.32 4.71 -6.24
CA PHE A 70 -24.48 5.74 -7.27
C PHE A 70 -25.93 6.21 -7.34
N GLU A 71 -26.14 7.53 -7.40
CA GLU A 71 -27.46 8.07 -7.76
C GLU A 71 -27.65 8.08 -9.28
N SER A 72 -26.56 8.32 -10.03
CA SER A 72 -26.51 8.12 -11.48
C SER A 72 -26.46 6.63 -11.83
N GLY A 73 -26.39 6.31 -13.13
CA GLY A 73 -25.91 4.99 -13.53
C GLY A 73 -24.48 4.76 -13.04
N ARG A 74 -24.17 3.53 -12.63
CA ARG A 74 -22.81 3.05 -12.34
C ARG A 74 -21.86 3.24 -13.54
N PRO A 75 -20.56 3.50 -13.33
CA PRO A 75 -19.62 3.74 -14.43
C PRO A 75 -19.48 2.54 -15.39
N GLU A 76 -19.34 2.83 -16.68
CA GLU A 76 -18.95 1.81 -17.67
C GLU A 76 -17.50 1.39 -17.53
N GLN A 77 -16.64 2.29 -17.02
CA GLN A 77 -15.24 2.01 -16.74
C GLN A 77 -14.84 2.76 -15.47
N MET A 78 -14.33 2.02 -14.49
CA MET A 78 -13.73 2.59 -13.27
C MET A 78 -12.65 1.69 -12.69
N VAL A 79 -11.75 2.30 -11.92
CA VAL A 79 -10.68 1.58 -11.20
C VAL A 79 -10.71 2.01 -9.74
N LEU A 80 -10.74 1.03 -8.84
CA LEU A 80 -10.45 1.26 -7.43
C LEU A 80 -8.96 1.04 -7.22
N GLU A 81 -8.27 2.03 -6.66
CA GLU A 81 -6.85 1.96 -6.33
C GLU A 81 -6.66 2.19 -4.83
N LYS A 82 -5.54 1.71 -4.31
CA LYS A 82 -5.14 1.94 -2.93
C LYS A 82 -3.71 2.43 -2.83
N SER A 83 -3.39 3.07 -1.71
CA SER A 83 -2.04 3.42 -1.29
C SER A 83 -1.73 2.79 0.06
N LEU A 84 -0.44 2.51 0.29
CA LEU A 84 0.12 2.04 1.56
C LEU A 84 1.13 3.05 2.14
N ASP A 85 1.39 4.15 1.45
CA ASP A 85 2.48 5.08 1.72
C ASP A 85 2.03 6.55 1.69
N TYR A 86 0.78 6.78 2.13
CA TYR A 86 0.17 8.10 2.27
C TYR A 86 0.05 8.86 0.94
N GLY A 87 -0.44 8.15 -0.08
CA GLY A 87 -0.75 8.70 -1.41
C GLY A 87 0.45 8.92 -2.33
N ARG A 88 1.66 8.47 -1.94
CA ARG A 88 2.88 8.64 -2.75
C ARG A 88 2.89 7.68 -3.94
N THR A 89 2.53 6.42 -3.70
CA THR A 89 2.35 5.41 -4.73
C THR A 89 0.94 4.83 -4.68
N TRP A 90 0.47 4.43 -5.85
CA TRP A 90 -0.89 3.92 -6.06
C TRP A 90 -0.78 2.60 -6.78
N GLN A 91 -1.53 1.62 -6.28
CA GLN A 91 -1.67 0.31 -6.91
C GLN A 91 -3.15 0.02 -7.18
N PRO A 92 -3.47 -0.64 -8.31
CA PRO A 92 -4.84 -1.06 -8.57
C PRO A 92 -5.28 -2.06 -7.52
N TYR A 93 -6.55 -1.97 -7.14
CA TYR A 93 -7.19 -2.83 -6.15
C TYR A 93 -8.25 -3.71 -6.82
N GLN A 94 -9.06 -3.13 -7.71
CA GLN A 94 -9.99 -3.86 -8.59
C GLN A 94 -10.36 -2.99 -9.80
N PHE A 95 -10.56 -3.62 -10.96
CA PHE A 95 -11.06 -2.98 -12.18
C PHE A 95 -12.54 -3.32 -12.38
N TYR A 96 -13.29 -2.36 -12.94
CA TYR A 96 -14.71 -2.53 -13.25
C TYR A 96 -14.97 -1.99 -14.65
N ALA A 97 -15.54 -2.81 -15.52
CA ALA A 97 -15.83 -2.42 -16.89
C ALA A 97 -17.10 -3.10 -17.41
N THR A 98 -17.77 -2.51 -18.40
CA THR A 98 -18.80 -3.22 -19.19
C THR A 98 -18.22 -4.35 -20.03
N ASP A 99 -16.99 -4.16 -20.51
CA ASP A 99 -16.16 -5.13 -21.24
C ASP A 99 -14.72 -5.02 -20.72
N CYS A 100 -14.29 -6.01 -19.93
CA CYS A 100 -12.98 -6.03 -19.29
C CYS A 100 -11.83 -6.22 -20.29
N LEU A 101 -12.07 -6.95 -21.38
CA LEU A 101 -11.07 -7.22 -22.41
C LEU A 101 -10.78 -5.95 -23.21
N ASP A 102 -11.82 -5.23 -23.62
CA ASP A 102 -11.68 -3.96 -24.34
C ASP A 102 -11.08 -2.86 -23.45
N ALA A 103 -11.60 -2.70 -22.23
CA ALA A 103 -11.24 -1.58 -21.36
C ALA A 103 -9.82 -1.69 -20.77
N PHE A 104 -9.44 -2.90 -20.34
CA PHE A 104 -8.24 -3.12 -19.53
C PHE A 104 -7.38 -4.30 -20.01
N THR A 105 -7.72 -4.96 -21.11
CA THR A 105 -7.04 -6.16 -21.61
C THR A 105 -6.97 -7.28 -20.56
N MET A 106 -8.05 -7.43 -19.79
CA MET A 106 -8.18 -8.42 -18.71
C MET A 106 -9.37 -9.34 -18.98
N GLU A 107 -9.20 -10.64 -18.72
CA GLU A 107 -10.32 -11.57 -18.69
C GLU A 107 -11.29 -11.21 -17.55
N PRO A 108 -12.61 -11.19 -17.79
CA PRO A 108 -13.59 -10.92 -16.75
C PRO A 108 -13.60 -12.06 -15.72
N LYS A 109 -13.52 -11.69 -14.45
CA LYS A 109 -13.57 -12.60 -13.30
C LYS A 109 -14.43 -12.04 -12.20
N THR A 110 -15.00 -12.93 -11.41
CA THR A 110 -15.71 -12.62 -10.16
C THR A 110 -14.85 -13.03 -8.96
N VAL A 111 -15.19 -12.56 -7.77
CA VAL A 111 -14.47 -12.99 -6.54
C VAL A 111 -14.72 -14.47 -6.24
N GLN A 112 -15.84 -15.04 -6.71
CA GLN A 112 -16.16 -16.45 -6.61
C GLN A 112 -15.22 -17.34 -7.43
N ASP A 113 -14.56 -16.79 -8.46
CA ASP A 113 -13.54 -17.50 -9.25
C ASP A 113 -12.16 -17.51 -8.57
N LEU A 114 -12.00 -16.77 -7.48
CA LEU A 114 -10.75 -16.74 -6.71
C LEU A 114 -10.62 -17.94 -5.78
N THR A 115 -9.38 -18.32 -5.51
CA THR A 115 -9.01 -19.39 -4.58
C THR A 115 -8.18 -18.82 -3.43
N GLN A 116 -7.91 -19.62 -2.41
CA GLN A 116 -7.01 -19.23 -1.32
C GLN A 116 -5.61 -18.79 -1.82
N HIS A 117 -5.14 -19.35 -2.93
CA HIS A 117 -3.82 -19.04 -3.50
C HIS A 117 -3.84 -17.78 -4.38
N THR A 118 -4.98 -17.48 -5.01
CA THR A 118 -5.17 -16.34 -5.94
C THR A 118 -5.96 -15.20 -5.31
N LEU A 119 -6.21 -15.23 -4.00
CA LEU A 119 -6.98 -14.21 -3.29
C LEU A 119 -6.39 -12.80 -3.42
N LEU A 120 -5.07 -12.69 -3.60
CA LEU A 120 -4.39 -11.41 -3.77
C LEU A 120 -4.43 -10.89 -5.20
N ASP A 121 -4.96 -11.66 -6.14
CA ASP A 121 -5.04 -11.28 -7.54
C ASP A 121 -5.99 -10.09 -7.70
N ILE A 122 -5.55 -9.15 -8.52
CA ILE A 122 -6.32 -8.00 -8.94
C ILE A 122 -7.09 -8.43 -10.18
N ILE A 123 -8.42 -8.34 -10.10
CA ILE A 123 -9.34 -8.79 -11.16
C ILE A 123 -10.02 -7.61 -11.84
N CYS A 124 -10.58 -7.88 -13.02
CA CYS A 124 -11.60 -7.04 -13.63
C CYS A 124 -12.94 -7.76 -13.57
N THR A 125 -13.97 -7.09 -13.06
CA THR A 125 -15.33 -7.62 -13.00
C THR A 125 -16.30 -6.79 -13.84
N GLU A 126 -17.27 -7.46 -14.44
CA GLU A 126 -18.32 -6.82 -15.25
C GLU A 126 -19.67 -6.75 -14.53
N ASP A 127 -19.78 -7.36 -13.34
CA ASP A 127 -21.03 -7.49 -12.57
C ASP A 127 -21.63 -6.14 -12.17
N TYR A 128 -20.76 -5.14 -11.97
CA TYR A 128 -21.14 -3.81 -11.48
C TYR A 128 -21.24 -2.74 -12.57
N SER A 129 -20.95 -3.07 -13.83
CA SER A 129 -20.92 -2.09 -14.93
C SER A 129 -21.89 -2.45 -16.06
N ARG A 130 -22.30 -3.72 -16.20
CA ARG A 130 -23.25 -4.15 -17.23
C ARG A 130 -24.63 -3.50 -17.05
N GLY A 131 -25.18 -3.03 -18.17
CA GLY A 131 -26.31 -2.11 -18.22
C GLY A 131 -27.72 -2.71 -18.14
N TYR A 132 -27.90 -3.99 -17.81
CA TYR A 132 -29.25 -4.56 -17.67
C TYR A 132 -29.88 -4.30 -16.29
N VAL A 133 -29.10 -3.80 -15.31
CA VAL A 133 -29.50 -3.72 -13.89
C VAL A 133 -29.65 -2.27 -13.39
N TRP A 134 -29.56 -1.26 -14.27
CA TRP A 134 -29.58 0.18 -13.90
C TRP A 134 -30.77 0.61 -13.03
N LYS A 135 -31.91 -0.08 -13.14
CA LYS A 135 -33.16 0.38 -12.51
C LYS A 135 -33.25 0.04 -11.02
N TYR A 136 -32.50 -0.95 -10.53
CA TYR A 136 -32.63 -1.42 -9.15
C TYR A 136 -31.30 -1.61 -8.41
N ASP A 137 -30.17 -1.82 -9.11
CA ASP A 137 -28.87 -1.94 -8.47
C ASP A 137 -27.99 -0.74 -8.79
N LYS A 138 -27.85 0.12 -7.78
CA LYS A 138 -27.06 1.35 -7.79
C LYS A 138 -25.65 1.13 -7.21
N THR A 139 -25.33 -0.09 -6.77
CA THR A 139 -24.13 -0.34 -5.97
C THR A 139 -22.97 -0.91 -6.79
N VAL A 140 -21.75 -0.50 -6.44
CA VAL A 140 -20.48 -1.12 -6.84
C VAL A 140 -19.78 -1.58 -5.57
N ARG A 141 -19.29 -2.82 -5.53
CA ARG A 141 -18.63 -3.37 -4.33
C ARG A 141 -17.20 -3.79 -4.59
N PHE A 142 -16.40 -3.73 -3.55
CA PHE A 142 -15.13 -4.45 -3.44
C PHE A 142 -15.27 -5.48 -2.31
N GLU A 143 -15.27 -6.76 -2.68
CA GLU A 143 -15.78 -7.86 -1.87
C GLU A 143 -14.68 -8.43 -0.96
N ILE A 144 -14.53 -7.81 0.21
CA ILE A 144 -13.59 -8.21 1.26
C ILE A 144 -14.12 -9.42 2.02
N LYS A 145 -15.43 -9.45 2.32
CA LYS A 145 -16.07 -10.58 3.00
C LYS A 145 -15.97 -11.87 2.21
N ASP A 146 -16.17 -11.82 0.90
CA ASP A 146 -16.06 -12.99 0.03
C ASP A 146 -14.61 -13.50 -0.01
N ARG A 147 -13.62 -12.59 -0.02
CA ARG A 147 -12.20 -12.97 0.11
C ARG A 147 -11.90 -13.59 1.48
N PHE A 148 -12.45 -13.07 2.57
CA PHE A 148 -12.31 -13.69 3.90
C PHE A 148 -13.01 -15.05 3.99
N ALA A 149 -14.13 -15.22 3.31
CA ALA A 149 -14.88 -16.48 3.28
C ALA A 149 -14.07 -17.64 2.67
N LEU A 150 -13.09 -17.35 1.80
CA LEU A 150 -12.16 -18.37 1.28
C LEU A 150 -11.38 -19.09 2.39
N PHE A 151 -11.13 -18.44 3.54
CA PHE A 151 -10.47 -19.06 4.70
C PHE A 151 -11.42 -19.38 5.85
N ALA A 152 -12.40 -18.51 6.09
CA ALA A 152 -13.31 -18.60 7.23
C ALA A 152 -14.61 -19.37 6.95
N GLY A 153 -14.84 -19.76 5.70
CA GLY A 153 -16.09 -20.32 5.21
C GLY A 153 -17.16 -19.26 4.92
N PRO A 154 -18.25 -19.63 4.23
CA PRO A 154 -19.26 -18.70 3.72
C PRO A 154 -20.03 -17.93 4.81
N ARG A 155 -20.08 -18.46 6.03
CA ARG A 155 -20.71 -17.79 7.19
C ARG A 155 -19.70 -17.07 8.10
N LEU A 156 -18.43 -17.03 7.72
CA LEU A 156 -17.34 -16.43 8.51
C LEU A 156 -17.25 -16.96 9.96
N HIS A 157 -17.59 -18.23 10.19
CA HIS A 157 -17.52 -18.84 11.52
C HIS A 157 -16.13 -19.38 11.86
N ASN A 158 -15.34 -19.81 10.87
CA ASN A 158 -14.00 -20.34 11.08
C ASN A 158 -12.95 -19.21 11.12
N MET A 159 -13.14 -18.24 12.03
CA MET A 159 -12.21 -17.11 12.21
C MET A 159 -10.81 -17.56 12.62
N ALA A 160 -10.69 -18.71 13.27
CA ALA A 160 -9.40 -19.28 13.64
C ALA A 160 -8.50 -19.55 12.41
N SER A 161 -9.08 -20.11 11.34
CA SER A 161 -8.39 -20.31 10.07
C SER A 161 -7.93 -18.97 9.46
N LEU A 162 -8.84 -17.98 9.38
CA LEU A 162 -8.52 -16.66 8.83
C LEU A 162 -7.40 -15.95 9.61
N TYR A 163 -7.47 -15.93 10.93
CA TYR A 163 -6.43 -15.29 11.76
C TYR A 163 -5.07 -16.00 11.62
N GLY A 164 -5.07 -17.33 11.54
CA GLY A 164 -3.84 -18.08 11.26
C GLY A 164 -3.22 -17.70 9.92
N GLN A 165 -4.05 -17.53 8.88
CA GLN A 165 -3.58 -17.11 7.55
C GLN A 165 -3.12 -15.65 7.53
N LEU A 166 -3.78 -14.74 8.24
CA LEU A 166 -3.38 -13.33 8.34
C LEU A 166 -2.00 -13.16 9.00
N ASP A 167 -1.62 -14.04 9.92
CA ASP A 167 -0.31 -14.02 10.58
C ASP A 167 0.79 -14.68 9.74
N THR A 168 0.47 -15.78 9.05
CA THR A 168 1.47 -16.65 8.42
C THR A 168 1.66 -16.39 6.93
N THR A 169 0.62 -15.92 6.24
CA THR A 169 0.65 -15.70 4.79
C THR A 169 1.18 -14.32 4.48
N LYS A 170 2.30 -14.30 3.74
CA LYS A 170 2.96 -13.08 3.30
C LYS A 170 2.00 -12.20 2.51
N ASN A 171 2.04 -10.90 2.76
CA ASN A 171 1.26 -9.85 2.10
C ASN A 171 -0.27 -9.92 2.28
N LEU A 172 -0.85 -10.97 2.87
CA LEU A 172 -2.30 -11.08 3.02
C LEU A 172 -2.87 -9.95 3.89
N ARG A 173 -2.24 -9.68 5.02
CA ARG A 173 -2.63 -8.57 5.90
C ARG A 173 -2.43 -7.21 5.23
N ASP A 174 -1.36 -7.04 4.46
CA ASP A 174 -1.08 -5.79 3.74
C ASP A 174 -2.05 -5.58 2.56
N PHE A 175 -2.64 -6.64 2.01
CA PHE A 175 -3.68 -6.54 0.99
C PHE A 175 -4.93 -5.84 1.50
N PHE A 176 -5.34 -6.07 2.75
CA PHE A 176 -6.46 -5.36 3.39
C PHE A 176 -6.03 -4.10 4.14
N THR A 177 -4.75 -3.77 4.10
CA THR A 177 -4.22 -2.52 4.65
C THR A 177 -4.29 -1.41 3.60
N ILE A 178 -4.67 -0.21 4.04
CA ILE A 178 -4.70 1.03 3.24
C ILE A 178 -4.25 2.24 4.08
N THR A 179 -3.69 3.25 3.42
CA THR A 179 -3.58 4.63 3.94
C THR A 179 -4.52 5.57 3.21
N ASP A 180 -4.78 5.27 1.93
CA ASP A 180 -5.62 6.05 1.02
C ASP A 180 -6.30 5.12 0.00
N LEU A 181 -7.47 5.54 -0.47
CA LEU A 181 -8.19 4.93 -1.59
C LEU A 181 -8.40 5.98 -2.67
N ARG A 182 -8.39 5.55 -3.94
CA ARG A 182 -8.70 6.41 -5.07
C ARG A 182 -9.67 5.71 -6.00
N ILE A 183 -10.82 6.32 -6.19
CA ILE A 183 -11.84 5.90 -7.15
C ILE A 183 -11.57 6.70 -8.42
N ARG A 184 -11.15 6.01 -9.48
CA ARG A 184 -10.91 6.61 -10.80
C ARG A 184 -12.07 6.27 -11.72
N LEU A 185 -12.94 7.26 -11.92
CA LEU A 185 -14.08 7.18 -12.83
C LEU A 185 -13.57 7.54 -14.24
N LEU A 186 -13.66 6.60 -15.17
CA LEU A 186 -13.06 6.74 -16.51
C LEU A 186 -14.10 6.96 -17.61
N ARG A 187 -15.26 6.30 -17.49
CA ARG A 187 -16.38 6.46 -18.43
C ARG A 187 -17.74 6.38 -17.70
N PRO A 188 -18.64 7.37 -17.86
CA PRO A 188 -19.94 7.38 -17.19
C PRO A 188 -20.87 6.32 -17.80
N ALA A 189 -22.01 6.08 -17.16
CA ALA A 189 -23.06 5.26 -17.75
C ALA A 189 -23.57 5.88 -19.05
N THR A 190 -23.42 5.22 -20.19
CA THR A 190 -23.96 5.70 -21.47
C THR A 190 -25.24 4.96 -21.91
N GLY A 191 -25.52 3.81 -21.28
CA GLY A 191 -26.70 2.99 -21.54
C GLY A 191 -26.41 1.86 -22.53
N ALA A 192 -27.44 1.35 -23.21
CA ALA A 192 -27.30 0.27 -24.20
C ALA A 192 -27.04 0.79 -25.64
N THR A 193 -27.11 2.10 -25.83
CA THR A 193 -26.99 2.77 -27.13
C THR A 193 -25.71 3.59 -27.19
N MET A 194 -25.32 3.99 -28.40
CA MET A 194 -24.26 4.98 -28.60
C MET A 194 -24.52 6.27 -27.81
N VAL A 195 -23.45 7.01 -27.52
CA VAL A 195 -23.54 8.33 -26.89
C VAL A 195 -24.37 9.25 -27.79
N ASP A 196 -25.36 9.89 -27.21
CA ASP A 196 -26.20 10.89 -27.88
C ASP A 196 -25.55 12.26 -27.72
N GLU A 197 -24.96 12.73 -28.80
CA GLU A 197 -24.22 13.99 -28.86
C GLU A 197 -25.16 15.21 -28.71
N ASP A 198 -26.45 15.07 -29.02
CA ASP A 198 -27.42 16.15 -28.89
C ASP A 198 -27.85 16.35 -27.43
N ASN A 199 -27.65 15.36 -26.55
CA ASN A 199 -28.04 15.40 -25.15
C ASN A 199 -26.93 14.96 -24.19
N LEU A 200 -25.77 15.62 -24.26
CA LEU A 200 -24.63 15.35 -23.38
C LEU A 200 -24.88 15.66 -21.89
N SER A 201 -25.92 16.43 -21.58
CA SER A 201 -26.32 16.77 -20.19
C SER A 201 -26.69 15.55 -19.36
N ARG A 202 -27.12 14.44 -19.99
CA ARG A 202 -27.55 13.22 -19.29
C ARG A 202 -26.40 12.34 -18.79
N TYR A 203 -25.17 12.62 -19.21
CA TYR A 203 -23.99 11.83 -18.86
C TYR A 203 -23.16 12.55 -17.80
N PHE A 204 -23.19 12.03 -16.58
CA PHE A 204 -22.46 12.52 -15.43
C PHE A 204 -22.29 11.39 -14.41
N TYR A 205 -21.51 11.64 -13.36
CA TYR A 205 -21.43 10.78 -12.19
C TYR A 205 -22.19 11.42 -11.04
N ALA A 206 -22.93 10.62 -10.29
CA ALA A 206 -23.49 11.01 -9.01
C ALA A 206 -23.35 9.87 -8.01
N ILE A 207 -22.81 10.15 -6.82
CA ILE A 207 -22.55 9.19 -5.75
C ILE A 207 -23.28 9.66 -4.50
N SER A 208 -24.17 8.81 -3.99
CA SER A 208 -24.99 9.09 -2.81
C SER A 208 -24.33 8.61 -1.52
N ASP A 209 -23.54 7.54 -1.57
CA ASP A 209 -22.84 7.04 -0.36
C ASP A 209 -21.55 6.29 -0.72
N ILE A 210 -20.54 6.43 0.14
CA ILE A 210 -19.29 5.69 0.12
C ILE A 210 -19.06 5.09 1.51
N LYS A 211 -19.26 3.77 1.60
CA LYS A 211 -19.05 3.02 2.84
C LYS A 211 -17.69 2.34 2.84
N VAL A 212 -16.83 2.74 3.77
CA VAL A 212 -15.54 2.11 4.05
C VAL A 212 -15.46 1.76 5.53
N GLN A 213 -15.42 0.46 5.85
CA GLN A 213 -15.33 -0.01 7.22
C GLN A 213 -13.99 -0.70 7.51
N GLY A 214 -13.34 -0.27 8.57
CA GLY A 214 -12.05 -0.82 8.99
C GLY A 214 -11.68 -0.42 10.41
N ARG A 215 -10.50 -0.88 10.83
CA ARG A 215 -9.89 -0.56 12.13
C ARG A 215 -8.49 -0.01 11.95
N CYS A 216 -7.99 0.76 12.91
CA CYS A 216 -6.60 1.21 12.88
C CYS A 216 -5.62 0.04 12.89
N LYS A 217 -4.62 0.07 11.99
CA LYS A 217 -3.45 -0.80 12.08
C LYS A 217 -2.61 -0.37 13.29
N CYS A 218 -2.67 -1.16 14.36
CA CYS A 218 -1.87 -0.94 15.57
C CYS A 218 -0.89 -2.10 15.84
N ASN A 219 -0.67 -2.96 14.84
CA ASN A 219 0.22 -4.13 14.92
C ASN A 219 -0.05 -5.04 16.13
N LEU A 220 -1.32 -5.15 16.54
CA LEU A 220 -1.77 -5.90 17.72
C LEU A 220 -1.14 -5.42 19.04
N HIS A 221 -0.81 -4.14 19.15
CA HIS A 221 -0.30 -3.51 20.37
C HIS A 221 -1.17 -2.36 20.91
N ALA A 222 -2.40 -2.20 20.43
CA ALA A 222 -3.37 -1.28 21.01
C ALA A 222 -4.79 -1.82 20.78
N ASN A 223 -5.69 -1.55 21.71
CA ASN A 223 -7.13 -1.85 21.58
C ASN A 223 -7.95 -0.62 21.17
N SER A 224 -7.41 0.58 21.38
CA SER A 224 -8.05 1.86 21.11
C SER A 224 -7.24 2.68 20.10
N CYS A 225 -7.98 3.52 19.38
CA CYS A 225 -7.43 4.46 18.42
C CYS A 225 -8.15 5.79 18.64
N VAL A 226 -7.39 6.83 18.96
CA VAL A 226 -7.92 8.15 19.33
C VAL A 226 -7.77 9.11 18.17
N PHE A 227 -8.79 9.93 17.96
CA PHE A 227 -8.76 11.02 17.01
C PHE A 227 -8.41 12.31 17.75
N ASP A 228 -7.17 12.78 17.62
CA ASP A 228 -6.69 14.03 18.23
C ASP A 228 -6.08 14.92 17.14
N LYS A 229 -6.42 16.21 17.15
CA LYS A 229 -5.92 17.22 16.20
C LYS A 229 -5.97 16.76 14.73
N GLU A 230 -7.14 16.30 14.30
CA GLU A 230 -7.38 15.80 12.94
C GLU A 230 -6.54 14.58 12.54
N LYS A 231 -5.95 13.88 13.52
CA LYS A 231 -5.11 12.72 13.30
C LYS A 231 -5.58 11.55 14.13
N LEU A 232 -5.86 10.45 13.44
CA LEU A 232 -6.15 9.18 14.08
C LEU A 232 -4.82 8.51 14.49
N SER A 233 -4.68 8.04 15.73
CA SER A 233 -3.46 7.41 16.24
C SER A 233 -3.74 6.32 17.28
N CYS A 234 -2.94 5.25 17.27
CA CYS A 234 -3.08 4.15 18.23
C CYS A 234 -2.58 4.55 19.62
N GLU A 235 -3.29 4.15 20.68
CA GLU A 235 -2.80 4.26 22.06
C GLU A 235 -1.89 3.06 22.39
N CYS A 236 -0.62 3.18 22.02
CA CYS A 236 0.30 2.05 22.03
C CYS A 236 0.64 1.49 23.43
N GLU A 237 0.40 0.19 23.59
CA GLU A 237 0.78 -0.64 24.73
C GLU A 237 2.06 -1.46 24.43
N HIS A 238 2.34 -2.47 25.24
CA HIS A 238 3.43 -3.44 25.02
C HIS A 238 4.83 -2.80 24.83
N ASN A 239 5.04 -1.64 25.46
CA ASN A 239 6.24 -0.81 25.33
C ASN A 239 6.57 -0.38 23.90
N THR A 240 5.55 -0.22 23.05
CA THR A 240 5.67 0.24 21.66
C THR A 240 5.31 1.73 21.52
N THR A 241 5.66 2.34 20.39
CA THR A 241 5.37 3.75 20.08
C THR A 241 5.30 3.97 18.57
N GLY A 242 4.94 5.18 18.14
CA GLY A 242 4.65 5.53 16.75
C GLY A 242 3.15 5.42 16.43
N PRO A 243 2.70 5.92 15.26
CA PRO A 243 1.28 6.00 14.92
C PRO A 243 0.60 4.63 14.83
N ASP A 244 1.35 3.61 14.42
CA ASP A 244 0.87 2.23 14.24
C ASP A 244 1.50 1.25 15.25
N CYS A 245 2.16 1.75 16.30
CA CYS A 245 2.90 0.93 17.26
C CYS A 245 4.03 0.08 16.62
N GLY A 246 4.60 0.56 15.51
CA GLY A 246 5.58 -0.14 14.68
C GLY A 246 7.04 -0.09 15.16
N ARG A 247 7.30 0.34 16.41
CA ARG A 247 8.65 0.40 16.99
C ARG A 247 8.60 0.35 18.52
N CYS A 248 9.68 -0.11 19.14
CA CYS A 248 9.83 -0.09 20.59
C CYS A 248 10.09 1.33 21.12
N LYS A 249 9.62 1.61 22.34
CA LYS A 249 9.97 2.82 23.10
C LYS A 249 11.48 2.86 23.37
N ARG A 250 12.01 4.08 23.58
CA ARG A 250 13.38 4.27 24.08
C ARG A 250 13.54 3.48 25.39
N ASN A 251 14.68 2.81 25.56
CA ASN A 251 15.00 1.90 26.68
C ASN A 251 14.28 0.55 26.66
N TYR A 252 13.47 0.22 25.65
CA TYR A 252 12.83 -1.09 25.48
C TYR A 252 13.30 -1.79 24.20
N GLN A 253 14.59 -1.65 23.87
CA GLN A 253 15.20 -2.16 22.65
C GLN A 253 16.12 -3.35 22.93
N GLY A 254 15.87 -4.11 24.00
CA GLY A 254 16.67 -5.31 24.32
C GLY A 254 16.50 -6.45 23.31
N ARG A 255 15.46 -6.37 22.46
CA ARG A 255 15.27 -7.21 21.26
C ARG A 255 14.72 -6.37 20.11
N ALA A 256 14.83 -6.89 18.89
CA ALA A 256 14.20 -6.29 17.71
C ALA A 256 12.67 -6.27 17.88
N TRP A 257 12.03 -5.22 17.34
CA TRP A 257 10.58 -5.10 17.33
C TRP A 257 9.96 -6.20 16.46
N SER A 258 8.82 -6.74 16.90
CA SER A 258 7.96 -7.58 16.08
C SER A 258 6.51 -7.31 16.46
N ALA A 259 5.62 -7.29 15.46
CA ALA A 259 4.19 -7.15 15.67
C ALA A 259 3.65 -8.28 16.57
N GLY A 260 2.51 -8.06 17.23
CA GLY A 260 1.77 -9.15 17.85
C GLY A 260 1.26 -10.16 16.80
N SER A 261 0.83 -11.32 17.27
CA SER A 261 0.24 -12.39 16.46
C SER A 261 -1.04 -12.88 17.13
N TYR A 262 -2.03 -13.25 16.33
CA TYR A 262 -3.26 -13.91 16.76
C TYR A 262 -3.03 -15.31 17.32
N LEU A 263 -1.89 -15.93 17.02
CA LEU A 263 -1.54 -17.28 17.46
C LEU A 263 -0.73 -17.26 18.78
N PRO A 264 -0.96 -18.22 19.71
CA PRO A 264 -2.02 -19.24 19.66
C PRO A 264 -3.39 -18.70 20.10
N ILE A 265 -4.45 -19.18 19.46
CA ILE A 265 -5.83 -18.80 19.77
C ILE A 265 -6.23 -19.38 21.14
N PRO A 266 -6.95 -18.64 22.02
CA PRO A 266 -7.60 -17.36 21.77
C PRO A 266 -6.82 -16.11 22.19
N LYS A 267 -5.68 -16.26 22.88
CA LYS A 267 -4.98 -15.12 23.50
C LYS A 267 -3.95 -14.44 22.59
N GLY A 268 -3.43 -15.15 21.61
CA GLY A 268 -2.35 -14.67 20.75
C GLY A 268 -1.02 -14.50 21.49
N THR A 269 -0.06 -13.88 20.81
CA THR A 269 1.24 -13.48 21.35
C THR A 269 1.47 -11.99 21.15
N ALA A 270 1.69 -11.27 22.26
CA ALA A 270 1.82 -9.81 22.23
C ALA A 270 3.17 -9.31 21.74
N ASN A 271 4.21 -10.16 21.71
CA ASN A 271 5.56 -9.81 21.26
C ASN A 271 6.13 -8.50 21.87
N ILE A 272 5.91 -8.34 23.19
CA ILE A 272 6.23 -7.14 23.97
C ILE A 272 7.70 -6.70 23.84
N CYS A 273 7.96 -5.41 23.68
CA CYS A 273 9.32 -4.86 23.67
C CYS A 273 9.97 -4.99 25.07
N ILE A 274 11.21 -5.49 25.14
CA ILE A 274 11.91 -5.77 26.40
C ILE A 274 12.90 -4.66 26.76
N PRO A 275 13.09 -4.34 28.05
CA PRO A 275 14.07 -3.35 28.49
C PRO A 275 15.45 -3.58 27.86
N SER A 276 16.09 -2.51 27.42
CA SER A 276 17.50 -2.52 27.05
C SER A 276 18.30 -2.86 28.30
N ASN A 277 19.23 -3.82 28.22
CA ASN A 277 20.13 -4.12 29.32
C ASN A 277 21.05 -2.92 29.58
N ILE A 278 20.60 -1.99 30.42
CA ILE A 278 21.47 -1.05 31.11
C ILE A 278 21.88 -1.77 32.39
N GLY A 279 22.83 -2.70 32.28
CA GLY A 279 23.57 -3.11 33.46
C GLY A 279 24.16 -1.86 34.12
N PRO A 280 24.33 -1.82 35.46
CA PRO A 280 24.90 -0.66 36.11
C PRO A 280 26.26 -0.40 35.47
N VAL A 281 26.44 0.78 34.87
CA VAL A 281 27.78 1.28 34.56
C VAL A 281 28.37 1.66 35.92
N ILE A 282 28.83 0.66 36.66
CA ILE A 282 29.77 0.89 37.75
C ILE A 282 31.00 1.47 37.05
N ARG A 283 31.22 2.78 37.17
CA ARG A 283 32.55 3.35 36.97
C ARG A 283 33.45 2.71 38.03
N GLN A 284 34.03 1.56 37.73
CA GLN A 284 35.11 1.06 38.54
C GLN A 284 36.31 1.98 38.29
N ASN A 285 36.70 2.70 39.34
CA ASN A 285 38.07 3.18 39.45
C ASN A 285 38.98 2.00 39.19
N VAL A 286 39.86 2.18 38.21
CA VAL A 286 40.81 1.16 37.77
C VAL A 286 41.77 0.90 38.92
N SER A 287 41.61 -0.27 39.53
CA SER A 287 42.70 -0.97 40.19
C SER A 287 42.38 -2.47 40.23
N SER A 288 43.24 -3.21 39.53
CA SER A 288 43.49 -4.66 39.63
C SER A 288 42.41 -5.66 39.17
N LEU A 289 42.82 -6.43 38.15
CA LEU A 289 42.43 -7.80 37.75
C LEU A 289 41.05 -8.02 37.12
N GLY A 290 41.07 -8.51 35.86
CA GLY A 290 39.99 -9.30 35.27
C GLY A 290 39.45 -8.79 33.93
N VAL A 291 40.25 -8.82 32.87
CA VAL A 291 39.74 -8.61 31.49
C VAL A 291 39.09 -9.92 31.01
N ALA A 292 37.76 -10.01 31.12
CA ALA A 292 36.86 -10.90 30.37
C ALA A 292 35.41 -10.41 30.67
N ASN A 293 34.48 -10.12 29.76
CA ASN A 293 34.06 -10.84 28.57
C ASN A 293 33.29 -9.88 27.64
N ARG A 294 33.82 -9.61 26.44
CA ARG A 294 33.00 -9.14 25.32
C ARG A 294 32.30 -10.38 24.75
N LYS A 295 30.95 -10.41 24.80
CA LYS A 295 30.13 -11.49 24.23
C LYS A 295 30.61 -11.84 22.81
N GLU A 296 31.14 -13.05 22.68
CA GLU A 296 31.50 -13.70 21.43
C GLU A 296 30.23 -13.89 20.57
N ALA A 297 30.18 -13.23 19.42
CA ALA A 297 29.29 -13.65 18.36
C ALA A 297 29.87 -14.95 17.78
N ARG A 298 29.13 -16.07 17.85
CA ARG A 298 29.55 -17.34 17.25
C ARG A 298 29.57 -17.20 15.74
N VAL A 299 30.77 -17.13 15.17
CA VAL A 299 30.95 -16.93 13.73
C VAL A 299 30.79 -18.23 12.95
N CYS A 300 31.20 -19.36 13.53
CA CYS A 300 31.13 -20.68 12.89
C CYS A 300 29.92 -21.48 13.38
N ASP A 301 29.31 -22.23 12.48
CA ASP A 301 28.32 -23.27 12.82
C ASP A 301 29.01 -24.62 13.05
N ASN A 302 28.23 -25.62 13.48
CA ASN A 302 28.72 -26.99 13.73
C ASN A 302 29.19 -27.72 12.45
N GLU A 303 28.96 -27.14 11.26
CA GLU A 303 29.35 -27.70 9.96
C GLU A 303 30.57 -27.01 9.32
N LEU A 304 31.16 -26.00 9.99
CA LEU A 304 32.36 -25.26 9.56
C LEU A 304 32.18 -24.39 8.29
N LEU A 305 30.96 -24.09 7.86
CA LEU A 305 30.68 -23.55 6.51
C LEU A 305 30.58 -22.02 6.41
N ARG A 306 30.73 -21.27 7.51
CA ARG A 306 30.52 -19.80 7.49
C ARG A 306 31.77 -18.97 7.19
N CYS A 307 32.96 -19.56 7.19
CA CYS A 307 34.17 -18.85 6.80
C CYS A 307 34.31 -18.86 5.27
N GLN A 308 34.43 -17.68 4.67
CA GLN A 308 34.53 -17.49 3.22
C GLN A 308 36.00 -17.39 2.79
N ASN A 309 36.26 -17.42 1.48
CA ASN A 309 37.57 -17.12 0.88
C ASN A 309 38.75 -17.94 1.45
N GLY A 310 38.51 -19.21 1.78
CA GLY A 310 39.53 -20.12 2.32
C GLY A 310 39.84 -19.92 3.82
N GLY A 311 38.99 -19.20 4.55
CA GLY A 311 39.09 -19.09 6.01
C GLY A 311 38.83 -20.42 6.73
N VAL A 312 39.65 -20.74 7.72
CA VAL A 312 39.51 -21.96 8.54
C VAL A 312 38.92 -21.60 9.88
N CYS A 313 37.85 -22.27 10.29
CA CYS A 313 37.29 -22.02 11.61
C CYS A 313 38.19 -22.55 12.72
N VAL A 314 38.41 -21.74 13.76
CA VAL A 314 39.18 -22.10 14.94
C VAL A 314 38.25 -22.10 16.15
N ASN A 315 38.23 -23.24 16.86
CA ASN A 315 37.45 -23.47 18.10
C ASN A 315 35.94 -23.17 17.98
N ASN A 316 35.35 -23.21 16.79
CA ASN A 316 33.93 -22.89 16.52
C ASN A 316 33.49 -21.45 16.88
N VAL A 317 34.43 -20.55 17.15
CA VAL A 317 34.09 -19.17 17.56
C VAL A 317 34.52 -18.13 16.53
N ARG A 318 35.61 -18.36 15.78
CA ARG A 318 36.21 -17.37 14.89
C ARG A 318 36.79 -17.99 13.61
N CYS A 319 36.71 -17.27 12.50
CA CYS A 319 37.43 -17.60 11.27
C CYS A 319 38.88 -17.12 11.31
N ASN A 320 39.82 -18.00 10.98
CA ASN A 320 41.21 -17.64 10.69
C ASN A 320 41.36 -17.39 9.19
N CYS A 321 41.60 -16.14 8.81
CA CYS A 321 41.60 -15.71 7.41
C CYS A 321 43.00 -15.82 6.76
N PRO A 322 43.09 -16.24 5.49
CA PRO A 322 44.33 -16.14 4.71
C PRO A 322 44.79 -14.69 4.57
N ALA A 323 46.09 -14.47 4.32
CA ALA A 323 46.71 -13.13 4.34
C ALA A 323 46.01 -12.08 3.46
N ALA A 324 45.41 -12.49 2.35
CA ALA A 324 44.70 -11.64 1.40
C ALA A 324 43.27 -11.25 1.83
N TYR A 325 42.76 -11.75 2.96
CA TYR A 325 41.38 -11.54 3.41
C TYR A 325 41.30 -11.14 4.90
N THR A 326 40.22 -10.43 5.24
CA THR A 326 39.91 -9.90 6.57
C THR A 326 38.39 -9.83 6.74
N GLY A 327 37.91 -9.43 7.91
CA GLY A 327 36.49 -9.46 8.27
C GLY A 327 36.14 -10.64 9.18
N LEU A 328 34.91 -10.65 9.71
CA LEU A 328 34.48 -11.64 10.70
C LEU A 328 34.39 -13.05 10.08
N GLN A 329 34.01 -13.15 8.82
CA GLN A 329 33.88 -14.36 8.02
C GLN A 329 34.92 -14.43 6.89
N CYS A 330 35.99 -13.63 6.95
CA CYS A 330 36.97 -13.47 5.86
C CYS A 330 36.36 -12.93 4.56
N GLU A 331 35.26 -12.19 4.66
CA GLU A 331 34.45 -11.71 3.54
C GLU A 331 35.05 -10.51 2.80
N LYS A 332 36.09 -9.86 3.37
CA LYS A 332 36.73 -8.67 2.78
C LYS A 332 38.12 -9.01 2.31
N ARG A 333 38.55 -8.50 1.16
CA ARG A 333 39.97 -8.53 0.79
C ARG A 333 40.76 -7.55 1.63
N ARG A 334 41.95 -7.97 2.05
CA ARG A 334 42.92 -7.12 2.76
C ARG A 334 43.62 -6.27 1.71
N CYS A 335 43.34 -4.97 1.72
CA CYS A 335 44.14 -3.99 0.99
C CYS A 335 45.29 -3.57 1.88
N GLU A 336 46.53 -3.86 1.50
CA GLU A 336 47.71 -3.34 2.20
C GLU A 336 47.76 -1.83 2.06
N THR A 337 47.55 -1.12 3.16
CA THR A 337 47.92 0.30 3.27
C THR A 337 49.41 0.38 3.56
N GLU A 338 50.22 0.15 2.53
CA GLU A 338 51.50 0.83 2.35
C GLU A 338 51.61 1.20 0.85
N LEU A 339 51.37 2.48 0.56
CA LEU A 339 51.71 3.14 -0.72
C LEU A 339 51.22 2.45 -2.01
N GLY A 340 49.91 2.20 -2.15
CA GLY A 340 49.32 1.84 -3.44
C GLY A 340 47.91 1.26 -3.32
N GLY A 341 46.90 2.06 -3.69
CA GLY A 341 45.49 1.68 -3.59
C GLY A 341 45.12 0.40 -4.36
N CYS A 342 44.13 -0.31 -3.85
CA CYS A 342 43.56 -1.51 -4.43
C CYS A 342 43.03 -1.30 -5.86
N GLY A 343 43.87 -1.62 -6.85
CA GLY A 343 43.50 -1.72 -8.26
C GLY A 343 43.79 -3.12 -8.78
N GLY A 344 42.78 -3.98 -8.76
CA GLY A 344 42.76 -5.24 -9.54
C GLY A 344 41.85 -5.08 -10.78
N PRO A 345 42.07 -5.83 -11.87
CA PRO A 345 41.64 -5.44 -13.22
C PRO A 345 40.14 -5.50 -13.55
N ASP A 346 39.26 -5.85 -12.60
CA ASP A 346 37.84 -6.13 -12.87
C ASP A 346 36.85 -5.22 -12.13
N SER A 347 37.29 -4.07 -11.62
CA SER A 347 36.36 -3.05 -11.10
C SER A 347 35.87 -2.14 -12.24
N GLY A 348 34.66 -2.44 -12.72
CA GLY A 348 33.93 -1.69 -13.76
C GLY A 348 33.58 -0.25 -13.38
N HIS A 349 34.58 0.61 -13.25
CA HIS A 349 34.41 2.06 -13.19
C HIS A 349 34.71 2.68 -14.56
N VAL A 350 33.65 3.18 -15.20
CA VAL A 350 33.73 4.08 -16.36
C VAL A 350 34.54 5.31 -15.96
N ARG A 351 35.73 5.48 -16.55
CA ARG A 351 36.47 6.75 -16.48
C ARG A 351 35.70 7.79 -17.29
N LEU A 352 35.04 8.72 -16.62
CA LEU A 352 34.59 9.97 -17.20
C LEU A 352 35.82 10.76 -17.66
N ARG A 353 36.06 10.74 -18.97
CA ARG A 353 37.06 11.60 -19.62
C ARG A 353 36.43 12.98 -19.76
N ALA A 354 37.07 14.02 -19.21
CA ALA A 354 36.68 15.40 -19.46
C ALA A 354 36.68 15.66 -20.99
N PRO A 355 35.67 16.36 -21.54
CA PRO A 355 35.61 16.58 -22.97
C PRO A 355 36.73 17.52 -23.39
N SER A 356 37.44 17.16 -24.46
CA SER A 356 38.43 18.05 -25.07
C SER A 356 37.73 19.30 -25.62
N SER A 357 38.40 20.45 -25.52
CA SER A 357 37.99 21.77 -26.01
C SER A 357 37.57 21.83 -27.50
N ALA A 358 37.84 20.77 -28.28
CA ALA A 358 37.38 20.64 -29.67
C ALA A 358 35.89 20.28 -29.80
N ALA A 359 35.27 19.63 -28.80
CA ALA A 359 33.87 19.19 -28.87
C ALA A 359 32.85 20.31 -28.55
N LEU A 360 33.27 21.37 -27.83
CA LEU A 360 32.42 22.53 -27.56
C LEU A 360 32.27 23.47 -28.78
N LEU A 361 33.23 23.47 -29.72
CA LEU A 361 33.16 24.32 -30.92
C LEU A 361 32.16 23.80 -31.97
N LEU A 362 31.87 22.49 -31.98
CA LEU A 362 30.91 21.87 -32.91
C LEU A 362 29.44 22.03 -32.46
N LEU A 363 29.19 22.23 -31.16
CA LEU A 363 27.84 22.45 -30.63
C LEU A 363 27.34 23.90 -30.77
N LEU A 364 28.24 24.88 -30.89
CA LEU A 364 27.86 26.29 -31.10
C LEU A 364 27.56 26.64 -32.57
N LEU A 365 28.06 25.86 -33.53
CA LEU A 365 27.78 26.06 -34.95
C LEU A 365 26.47 25.39 -35.42
N ALA A 366 25.98 24.38 -34.69
CA ALA A 366 24.70 23.73 -35.00
C ALA A 366 23.47 24.51 -34.50
N SER A 367 23.62 25.44 -33.54
CA SER A 367 22.54 26.29 -33.04
C SER A 367 22.28 27.55 -33.88
N CYS A 368 23.06 27.81 -34.93
CA CYS A 368 22.88 28.98 -35.80
C CYS A 368 22.10 28.68 -37.10
N TRP A 369 21.72 27.43 -37.37
CA TRP A 369 21.02 27.03 -38.59
C TRP A 369 19.52 26.72 -38.42
N ALA A 370 18.98 26.79 -37.19
CA ALA A 370 17.56 26.54 -36.91
C ALA A 370 16.76 27.82 -36.59
N ALA A 371 17.19 28.97 -37.12
CA ALA A 371 16.49 30.26 -36.97
C ALA A 371 16.18 30.95 -38.32
N ILE A 372 16.26 30.23 -39.44
CA ILE A 372 15.74 30.68 -40.74
C ILE A 372 15.11 29.47 -41.46
N LEU A 373 13.84 29.20 -41.15
CA LEU A 373 12.77 28.73 -42.05
C LEU A 373 11.46 28.62 -41.28
#